data_AF-A0A7C4HHE1-F1
#
_entry.id   AF-A0A7C4HHE1-F1
#
_cell.length_a   1.000
_cell.length_b   1.000
_cell.length_c   1.000
_cell.angle_alpha   90.00
_cell.angle_beta   90.00
_cell.angle_gamma   90.00
#
_symmetry.space_group_name_H-M   'P 1'
#
loop_
_entity.id
_entity.type
_entity.pdbx_description
1 polymer ?
#
loop_
_entity_poly.entity_id
_entity_poly.type
_entity_poly.pdbx_seq_one_letter_code
_entity_poly.pdbx_strand_id
1 'polypeptide(L)'
;MASRELKLKIELVPAPLWYSSIYNIYRKAGMLDEWRRIKDELFRREGKKCWICGREGERLEAHEFWEYDDERHVQRLVAIHHICDLCHKVKHIGFWCYTKDGKEKLAKRGLREEQLIDHFCRVNGCSREDFKRHIEESFRVWIERSRHRWTQDLGEYDPNKKRKSEESKGREAV
;
A
#
# COMPACT_ATOMS: atom_id res chain seq x y z
N MET A 1 11.94 26.29 -7.44
CA MET A 1 10.53 25.89 -7.61
C MET A 1 10.17 25.01 -6.43
N ALA A 2 9.07 25.29 -5.73
CA ALA A 2 8.63 24.43 -4.64
C ALA A 2 8.35 23.04 -5.20
N SER A 3 9.05 22.01 -4.71
CA SER A 3 8.68 20.62 -4.97
C SER A 3 7.29 20.42 -4.39
N ARG A 4 6.26 20.42 -5.25
CA ARG A 4 4.91 20.08 -4.81
C ARG A 4 4.93 18.63 -4.38
N GLU A 5 4.64 18.39 -3.11
CA GLU A 5 4.51 17.02 -2.63
C GLU A 5 3.35 16.32 -3.34
N LEU A 6 3.66 15.21 -4.02
CA LEU A 6 2.67 14.39 -4.72
C LEU A 6 1.80 13.66 -3.70
N LYS A 7 0.47 13.75 -3.84
CA LYS A 7 -0.51 13.06 -2.99
C LYS A 7 -0.56 11.56 -3.29
N LEU A 8 -0.65 11.20 -4.57
CA LEU A 8 -0.61 9.83 -5.05
C LEU A 8 0.79 9.55 -5.60
N LYS A 9 1.56 8.73 -4.89
CA LYS A 9 2.91 8.31 -5.27
C LYS A 9 2.87 6.88 -5.83
N ILE A 10 3.74 6.59 -6.81
CA ILE A 10 4.06 5.21 -7.21
C ILE A 10 4.88 4.56 -6.10
N GLU A 11 4.56 3.33 -5.73
CA GLU A 11 5.21 2.57 -4.67
C GLU A 11 5.56 1.16 -5.14
N LEU A 12 6.77 1.04 -5.67
CA LEU A 12 7.35 -0.23 -6.06
C LEU A 12 7.96 -0.90 -4.84
N VAL A 13 7.35 -1.98 -4.38
CA VAL A 13 7.85 -2.78 -3.26
C VAL A 13 9.18 -3.43 -3.67
N PRO A 14 10.26 -3.33 -2.87
CA PRO A 14 11.53 -4.01 -3.15
C PRO A 14 11.32 -5.52 -3.39
N ALA A 15 12.04 -6.10 -4.36
CA ALA A 15 11.81 -7.49 -4.77
C ALA A 15 11.86 -8.51 -3.62
N PRO A 16 12.78 -8.43 -2.63
CA PRO A 16 12.80 -9.37 -1.50
C PRO A 16 11.59 -9.30 -0.57
N LEU A 17 10.81 -8.21 -0.62
CA LEU A 17 9.62 -7.98 0.21
C LEU A 17 8.31 -8.35 -0.52
N TRP A 18 8.39 -8.84 -1.77
CA TRP A 18 7.20 -9.28 -2.48
C TRP A 18 6.52 -10.45 -1.74
N TYR A 19 5.18 -10.44 -1.75
CA TYR A 19 4.29 -11.44 -1.14
C TYR A 19 4.14 -11.40 0.40
N SER A 20 4.79 -10.45 1.09
CA SER A 20 4.64 -10.25 2.55
C SER A 20 3.66 -9.12 2.90
N SER A 21 2.41 -9.24 2.42
CA SER A 21 1.33 -8.32 2.80
C SER A 21 0.83 -8.58 4.22
N ILE A 22 0.26 -7.55 4.85
CA ILE A 22 -0.29 -7.66 6.21
C ILE A 22 -1.43 -8.70 6.25
N TYR A 23 -2.25 -8.76 5.20
CA TYR A 23 -3.29 -9.78 5.06
C TYR A 23 -2.72 -11.21 5.14
N ASN A 24 -1.63 -11.48 4.42
CA ASN A 24 -1.01 -12.80 4.43
C ASN A 24 -0.41 -13.14 5.81
N ILE A 25 0.10 -12.14 6.52
CA ILE A 25 0.63 -12.29 7.88
C ILE A 25 -0.49 -12.66 8.86
N TYR A 26 -1.59 -11.90 8.88
CA TYR A 26 -2.76 -12.20 9.70
C TYR A 26 -3.39 -13.55 9.36
N ARG A 27 -3.47 -13.89 8.06
CA ARG A 27 -3.97 -15.21 7.61
C ARG A 27 -3.13 -16.35 8.16
N LYS A 28 -1.80 -16.25 8.06
CA LYS A 28 -0.88 -17.28 8.57
C LYS A 28 -0.93 -17.39 10.09
N ALA A 29 -1.19 -16.29 10.79
CA ALA A 29 -1.36 -16.24 12.24
C ALA A 29 -2.75 -16.73 12.72
N GLY A 30 -3.68 -17.07 11.81
CA GLY A 30 -5.05 -17.46 12.18
C GLY A 30 -5.92 -16.29 12.66
N MET A 31 -5.54 -15.05 12.36
CA MET A 31 -6.18 -13.82 12.90
C MET A 31 -7.00 -13.08 11.84
N LEU A 32 -7.69 -13.80 10.94
CA LEU A 32 -8.50 -13.17 9.88
C LEU A 32 -9.66 -12.32 10.42
N ASP A 33 -10.19 -12.63 11.61
CA ASP A 33 -11.24 -11.83 12.24
C ASP A 33 -10.71 -10.47 12.71
N GLU A 34 -9.46 -10.42 13.14
CA GLU A 34 -8.81 -9.16 13.49
C GLU A 34 -8.53 -8.32 12.23
N TRP A 35 -8.11 -8.96 11.13
CA TRP A 35 -8.02 -8.27 9.84
C TRP A 35 -9.38 -7.69 9.40
N ARG A 36 -10.48 -8.43 9.59
CA ARG A 36 -11.84 -7.93 9.32
C ARG A 36 -12.18 -6.74 10.21
N ARG A 37 -11.88 -6.80 11.51
CA ARG A 37 -12.07 -5.67 12.45
C ARG A 37 -11.32 -4.43 12.03
N ILE A 38 -10.05 -4.56 11.64
CA ILE A 38 -9.23 -3.42 11.17
C ILE A 38 -9.94 -2.74 10.00
N LYS A 39 -10.36 -3.50 8.98
CA LYS A 39 -11.08 -2.92 7.84
C LYS A 39 -12.40 -2.25 8.25
N ASP A 40 -13.17 -2.87 9.12
CA ASP A 40 -14.44 -2.29 9.58
C ASP A 40 -14.21 -0.99 10.36
N GLU A 41 -13.16 -0.93 11.19
CA GLU A 41 -12.77 0.28 11.90
C GLU A 41 -12.32 1.39 10.94
N LEU A 42 -11.54 1.06 9.91
CA LEU A 42 -11.17 2.01 8.87
C LEU A 42 -12.41 2.60 8.18
N PHE A 43 -13.39 1.78 7.82
CA PHE A 43 -14.64 2.29 7.25
C PHE A 43 -15.43 3.19 8.22
N ARG A 44 -15.45 2.88 9.52
CA ARG A 44 -16.12 3.74 10.52
C ARG A 44 -15.40 5.08 10.68
N ARG A 45 -14.06 5.07 10.68
CA ARG A 45 -13.22 6.25 10.91
C ARG A 45 -13.09 7.15 9.69
N GLU A 46 -12.90 6.56 8.50
CA GLU A 46 -12.57 7.27 7.26
C GLU A 46 -13.78 7.41 6.32
N GLY A 47 -14.85 6.67 6.61
CA GLY A 47 -16.01 6.55 5.75
C GLY A 47 -15.72 5.74 4.48
N LYS A 48 -16.67 5.77 3.54
CA LYS A 48 -16.55 5.12 2.23
C LYS A 48 -15.80 6.02 1.23
N LYS A 49 -14.64 6.56 1.61
CA LYS A 49 -13.84 7.51 0.82
C LYS A 49 -12.41 7.00 0.65
N CYS A 50 -11.87 7.17 -0.55
CA CYS A 50 -10.45 6.92 -0.80
C CYS A 50 -9.60 7.92 -0.01
N TRP A 51 -8.70 7.43 0.83
CA TRP A 51 -7.80 8.25 1.64
C TRP A 51 -6.90 9.18 0.81
N ILE A 52 -6.52 8.77 -0.41
CA ILE A 52 -5.61 9.55 -1.26
C ILE A 52 -6.35 10.60 -2.09
N CYS A 53 -7.39 10.21 -2.84
CA CYS A 53 -8.05 11.09 -3.80
C CYS A 53 -9.43 11.59 -3.39
N GLY A 54 -9.93 11.17 -2.23
CA GLY A 54 -11.25 11.56 -1.70
C GLY A 54 -12.45 10.98 -2.44
N ARG A 55 -12.25 10.15 -3.48
CA ARG A 55 -13.34 9.52 -4.22
C ARG A 55 -14.20 8.67 -3.29
N GLU A 56 -15.50 8.95 -3.27
CA GLU A 56 -16.49 8.11 -2.60
C GLU A 56 -16.72 6.80 -3.38
N GLY A 57 -16.91 5.70 -2.65
CA GLY A 57 -17.20 4.40 -3.25
C GLY A 57 -17.29 3.27 -2.24
N GLU A 58 -18.12 2.28 -2.54
CA GLU A 58 -18.32 1.13 -1.65
C GLU A 58 -17.23 0.07 -1.77
N ARG A 59 -16.51 0.05 -2.91
CA ARG A 59 -15.43 -0.90 -3.18
C ARG A 59 -14.09 -0.19 -3.02
N LEU A 60 -13.55 -0.23 -1.81
CA LEU A 60 -12.21 0.26 -1.47
C LEU A 60 -11.31 -0.89 -1.06
N GLU A 61 -10.04 -0.77 -1.41
CA GLU A 61 -8.99 -1.72 -1.06
C GLU A 61 -8.29 -1.22 0.20
N ALA A 62 -8.08 -2.08 1.20
CA ALA A 62 -7.18 -1.76 2.31
C ALA A 62 -5.74 -1.84 1.79
N HIS A 63 -4.99 -0.75 1.95
CA HIS A 63 -3.64 -0.64 1.44
C HIS A 63 -2.68 -0.23 2.57
N GLU A 64 -1.57 -0.92 2.65
CA GLU A 64 -0.49 -0.66 3.60
C GLU A 64 0.35 0.56 3.17
N PHE A 65 0.54 1.51 4.08
CA PHE A 65 1.41 2.66 3.91
C PHE A 65 2.72 2.41 4.66
N TRP A 66 3.82 2.42 3.92
CA TRP A 66 5.14 2.03 4.43
C TRP A 66 6.11 3.21 4.43
N GLU A 67 6.90 3.30 5.50
CA GLU A 67 8.15 4.07 5.52
C GLU A 67 9.33 3.13 5.25
N TYR A 68 10.38 3.66 4.64
CA TYR A 68 11.60 2.92 4.33
C TYR A 68 12.79 3.64 4.94
N ASP A 69 13.49 2.96 5.84
CA ASP A 69 14.81 3.33 6.30
C ASP A 69 15.83 2.62 5.39
N ASP A 70 16.37 3.35 4.42
CA ASP A 70 17.31 2.82 3.42
C ASP A 70 18.69 2.51 4.02
N GLU A 71 19.08 3.14 5.13
CA GLU A 71 20.37 2.88 5.77
C GLU A 71 20.34 1.58 6.59
N ARG A 72 19.26 1.39 7.35
CA ARG A 72 19.07 0.19 8.19
C ARG A 72 18.34 -0.93 7.45
N HIS A 73 17.83 -0.66 6.25
CA HIS A 73 17.00 -1.56 5.47
C HIS A 73 15.78 -2.07 6.25
N VAL A 74 15.04 -1.13 6.85
CA VAL A 74 13.79 -1.42 7.60
C VAL A 74 12.60 -0.84 6.85
N GLN A 75 11.62 -1.69 6.54
CA GLN A 75 10.32 -1.30 6.01
C GLN A 75 9.32 -1.27 7.16
N ARG A 76 8.83 -0.09 7.53
CA ARG A 76 7.95 0.11 8.68
C ARG A 76 6.51 0.38 8.25
N LEU A 77 5.58 -0.42 8.73
CA LEU A 77 4.15 -0.22 8.51
C LEU A 77 3.68 0.92 9.41
N VAL A 78 3.32 2.04 8.80
CA VAL A 78 2.91 3.23 9.56
C VAL A 78 1.40 3.42 9.60
N ALA A 79 0.69 2.94 8.58
CA ALA A 79 -0.75 3.01 8.54
C ALA A 79 -1.32 2.00 7.55
N ILE A 80 -2.61 1.73 7.71
CA ILE A 80 -3.43 1.07 6.70
C ILE A 80 -4.61 2.00 6.43
N HIS A 81 -4.88 2.29 5.16
CA HIS A 81 -6.04 3.10 4.77
C HIS A 81 -6.80 2.45 3.62
N HIS A 82 -8.07 2.82 3.49
CA HIS A 82 -8.86 2.42 2.34
C HIS A 82 -8.63 3.35 1.15
N ILE A 83 -8.27 2.78 -0.01
CA ILE A 83 -8.05 3.52 -1.24
C ILE A 83 -8.87 2.94 -2.41
N CYS A 84 -9.18 3.78 -3.39
CA CYS A 84 -9.94 3.32 -4.55
C CYS A 84 -9.07 2.47 -5.49
N ASP A 85 -9.75 1.66 -6.32
CA ASP A 85 -9.14 0.72 -7.26
C ASP A 85 -8.07 1.37 -8.17
N LEU A 86 -8.29 2.61 -8.64
CA LEU A 86 -7.32 3.34 -9.47
C LEU A 86 -6.10 3.81 -8.67
N CYS A 87 -6.29 4.38 -7.47
CA CYS A 87 -5.17 4.75 -6.60
C CYS A 87 -4.32 3.53 -6.26
N HIS A 88 -4.96 2.40 -5.94
CA HIS A 88 -4.28 1.15 -5.63
C HIS A 88 -3.46 0.61 -6.81
N LYS A 89 -4.01 0.67 -8.02
CA LYS A 89 -3.28 0.30 -9.23
C LYS A 89 -2.08 1.21 -9.51
N VAL A 90 -2.23 2.51 -9.28
CA VAL A 90 -1.12 3.49 -9.46
C VAL A 90 -0.01 3.26 -8.43
N LYS A 91 -0.35 2.98 -7.17
CA LYS A 91 0.63 2.56 -6.15
C LYS A 91 1.44 1.36 -6.65
N HIS A 92 0.77 0.34 -7.17
CA HIS A 92 1.40 -0.89 -7.68
C HIS A 92 1.57 -0.90 -9.21
N ILE A 93 1.87 0.24 -9.83
CA ILE A 93 1.89 0.36 -11.29
C ILE A 93 2.92 -0.58 -11.95
N GLY A 94 4.03 -0.89 -11.27
CA GLY A 94 5.01 -1.87 -11.74
C GLY A 94 4.39 -3.24 -12.02
N PHE A 95 3.48 -3.70 -11.17
CA PHE A 95 2.73 -4.93 -11.44
C PHE A 95 1.78 -4.73 -12.64
N TRP A 96 0.90 -3.72 -12.57
CA TRP A 96 -0.21 -3.55 -13.50
C TRP A 96 0.21 -3.21 -14.94
N CYS A 97 1.27 -2.41 -15.10
CA CYS A 97 1.72 -1.89 -16.40
C CYS A 97 3.04 -2.51 -16.88
N TYR A 98 3.79 -3.24 -16.06
CA TYR A 98 5.11 -3.77 -16.45
C TYR A 98 5.26 -5.29 -16.31
N THR A 99 4.19 -6.00 -15.93
CA THR A 99 4.15 -7.47 -15.98
C THR A 99 3.10 -7.96 -16.98
N LYS A 100 3.30 -9.16 -17.55
CA LYS A 100 2.33 -9.78 -18.45
C LYS A 100 0.96 -9.97 -17.77
N ASP A 101 0.98 -10.57 -16.59
CA ASP A 101 -0.23 -10.84 -15.80
C ASP A 101 -0.99 -9.56 -15.43
N GLY A 102 -0.27 -8.52 -15.04
CA GLY A 102 -0.87 -7.22 -14.71
C GLY A 102 -1.57 -6.60 -15.92
N LYS A 103 -0.90 -6.58 -17.08
CA LYS A 103 -1.47 -6.06 -18.33
C LYS A 103 -2.71 -6.83 -18.77
N GLU A 104 -2.67 -8.16 -18.72
CA GLU A 104 -3.83 -9.00 -19.04
C GLU A 104 -5.01 -8.74 -18.08
N LYS A 105 -4.75 -8.61 -16.78
CA LYS A 105 -5.78 -8.28 -15.78
C LYS A 105 -6.35 -6.87 -15.97
N LEU A 106 -5.51 -5.91 -16.38
CA LEU A 106 -5.93 -4.54 -16.68
C LEU A 106 -6.90 -4.53 -17.87
N ALA A 107 -6.51 -5.21 -18.96
CA ALA A 107 -7.31 -5.31 -20.18
C ALA A 107 -8.66 -6.01 -19.93
N LYS A 108 -8.69 -7.11 -19.16
CA LYS A 108 -9.94 -7.80 -18.77
C LYS A 108 -10.91 -6.90 -18.01
N ARG A 109 -10.41 -5.88 -17.32
CA ARG A 109 -11.21 -4.87 -16.61
C ARG A 109 -11.59 -3.66 -17.49
N GLY A 110 -11.26 -3.69 -18.79
CA GLY A 110 -11.50 -2.57 -19.70
C GLY A 110 -10.64 -1.34 -19.39
N LEU A 111 -9.54 -1.52 -18.67
CA LEU A 111 -8.63 -0.44 -18.29
C LEU A 111 -7.36 -0.47 -19.14
N ARG A 112 -6.81 0.72 -19.40
CA ARG A 112 -5.52 0.93 -20.06
C ARG A 112 -4.57 1.72 -19.18
N GLU A 113 -3.28 1.65 -19.49
CA GLU A 113 -2.24 2.38 -18.77
C GLU A 113 -2.51 3.89 -18.75
N GLU A 114 -3.01 4.47 -19.84
CA GLU A 114 -3.28 5.90 -19.93
C GLU A 114 -4.29 6.36 -18.87
N GLN A 115 -5.26 5.51 -18.50
CA GLN A 115 -6.24 5.84 -17.48
C GLN A 115 -5.62 5.91 -16.08
N LEU A 116 -4.57 5.12 -15.81
CA LEU A 116 -3.80 5.21 -14.57
C LEU A 116 -2.96 6.48 -14.54
N ILE A 117 -2.33 6.82 -15.67
CA ILE A 117 -1.56 8.06 -15.83
C ILE A 117 -2.46 9.29 -15.63
N ASP A 118 -3.62 9.32 -16.29
CA ASP A 118 -4.59 10.42 -16.16
C ASP A 118 -5.12 10.52 -14.73
N HIS A 119 -5.34 9.39 -14.07
CA HIS A 119 -5.74 9.39 -12.67
C HIS A 119 -4.65 10.00 -11.77
N PHE A 120 -3.39 9.61 -11.93
CA PHE A 120 -2.26 10.19 -11.21
C PHE A 120 -2.16 11.70 -11.43
N CYS A 121 -2.19 12.13 -12.69
CA CYS A 121 -2.07 13.55 -13.05
C CYS A 121 -3.21 14.38 -12.45
N ARG A 122 -4.45 13.88 -12.52
CA ARG A 122 -5.63 14.55 -11.94
C ARG A 122 -5.56 14.64 -10.42
N VAL A 123 -5.12 13.58 -9.74
CA VAL A 123 -5.05 13.56 -8.26
C VAL A 123 -3.94 14.48 -7.74
N ASN A 124 -2.82 14.54 -8.46
CA ASN A 124 -1.66 15.35 -8.08
C ASN A 124 -1.69 16.78 -8.63
N GLY A 125 -2.57 17.08 -9.61
CA GLY A 125 -2.56 18.35 -10.32
C GLY A 125 -1.24 18.58 -11.06
N CYS A 126 -0.70 17.54 -11.68
CA CYS A 126 0.61 17.53 -12.34
C CYS A 126 0.49 17.11 -13.82
N SER A 127 1.54 17.32 -14.61
CA SER A 127 1.55 16.95 -16.02
C SER A 127 1.93 15.46 -16.23
N ARG A 128 1.78 14.98 -17.47
CA ARG A 128 2.23 13.63 -17.85
C ARG A 128 3.76 13.53 -17.84
N GLU A 129 4.47 14.62 -18.10
CA GLU A 129 5.93 14.71 -17.95
C GLU A 129 6.34 14.57 -16.49
N ASP A 130 5.57 15.13 -15.56
CA ASP A 130 5.80 14.94 -14.11
C ASP A 130 5.61 13.47 -13.73
N PHE A 131 4.57 12.81 -14.25
CA PHE A 131 4.37 11.37 -14.08
C PHE A 131 5.56 10.57 -14.62
N LYS A 132 6.05 10.88 -15.84
CA LYS A 132 7.21 10.21 -16.45
C LYS A 132 8.46 10.31 -15.56
N ARG A 133 8.75 11.52 -15.05
CA ARG A 133 9.88 11.71 -14.13
C ARG A 133 9.68 10.94 -12.82
N HIS A 134 8.45 10.91 -12.29
CA HIS A 134 8.13 10.19 -11.05
C HIS A 134 8.27 8.67 -11.21
N ILE A 135 7.86 8.10 -12.34
CA ILE A 135 7.98 6.66 -12.58
C ILE A 135 9.45 6.24 -12.82
N GLU A 136 10.22 7.03 -13.56
CA GLU A 136 11.67 6.81 -13.72
C GLU A 136 12.39 6.81 -12.38
N GLU A 137 12.09 7.80 -11.53
CA GLU A 137 12.62 7.89 -10.18
C GLU A 137 12.23 6.67 -9.34
N SER A 138 10.95 6.29 -9.39
CA SER A 138 10.42 5.16 -8.62
C SER A 138 11.10 3.85 -8.99
N PHE A 139 11.37 3.62 -10.28
CA PHE A 139 12.13 2.45 -10.73
C PHE A 139 13.60 2.51 -10.32
N ARG A 140 14.24 3.69 -10.35
CA ARG A 140 15.62 3.84 -9.88
C ARG A 140 15.76 3.48 -8.39
N VAL A 141 14.87 4.01 -7.55
CA VAL A 141 14.82 3.68 -6.12
C VAL A 141 14.54 2.19 -5.94
N TRP A 142 13.60 1.62 -6.69
CA TRP A 142 13.29 0.19 -6.60
C TRP A 142 14.46 -0.71 -6.97
N ILE A 143 15.22 -0.39 -8.01
CA ILE A 143 16.42 -1.14 -8.42
C ILE A 143 17.42 -1.17 -7.26
N GLU A 144 17.69 -0.02 -6.65
CA GLU A 144 18.65 0.06 -5.54
C GLU A 144 18.15 -0.69 -4.31
N ARG A 145 16.92 -0.43 -3.85
CA ARG A 145 16.35 -1.12 -2.68
C ARG A 145 16.27 -2.63 -2.86
N SER A 146 16.08 -3.12 -4.09
CA SER A 146 15.99 -4.54 -4.38
C SER A 146 17.33 -5.29 -4.29
N ARG A 147 18.46 -4.58 -4.10
CA ARG A 147 19.78 -5.19 -3.88
C ARG A 147 20.02 -5.60 -2.43
N HIS A 148 19.18 -5.14 -1.51
CA HIS A 148 19.39 -5.29 -0.08
C HIS A 148 18.38 -6.24 0.54
N ARG A 149 18.74 -6.82 1.69
CA ARG A 149 17.79 -7.57 2.53
C ARG A 149 17.09 -6.60 3.46
N TRP A 150 15.78 -6.78 3.62
CA TRP A 150 14.94 -5.89 4.40
C TRP A 150 14.33 -6.61 5.60
N THR A 151 14.16 -5.88 6.69
CA THR A 151 13.34 -6.31 7.84
C THR A 151 12.01 -5.55 7.81
N GLN A 152 10.90 -6.23 8.08
CA GLN A 152 9.60 -5.58 8.22
C GLN A 152 9.31 -5.31 9.69
N ASP A 153 9.04 -4.05 10.02
CA ASP A 153 8.45 -3.63 11.29
C ASP A 153 6.97 -3.38 11.08
N LEU A 154 6.11 -4.23 11.66
CA LEU A 154 4.66 -4.11 11.52
C LEU A 154 4.02 -3.10 12.48
N GLY A 155 4.82 -2.46 13.34
CA GLY A 155 4.34 -1.41 14.23
C GLY A 155 3.23 -1.91 15.18
N GLU A 156 2.09 -1.22 15.20
CA GLU A 156 0.90 -1.59 15.98
C GLU A 156 0.09 -2.74 15.36
N TYR A 157 0.33 -3.05 14.09
CA TYR A 157 -0.33 -4.12 13.34
C TYR A 157 0.37 -5.48 13.48
N ASP A 158 1.38 -5.59 14.33
CA ASP A 158 2.05 -6.86 14.63
C ASP A 158 1.09 -7.81 15.38
N PRO A 159 0.71 -8.97 14.80
CA PRO A 159 -0.13 -9.96 15.47
C PRO A 159 0.42 -10.42 16.83
N ASN A 160 1.74 -10.44 17.00
CA ASN A 160 2.38 -10.92 18.22
C ASN A 160 2.29 -9.93 19.38
N LYS A 161 2.18 -8.62 19.11
CA LYS A 161 1.98 -7.61 20.16
C LYS A 161 0.60 -7.76 20.81
N LYS A 162 -0.43 -8.03 20.01
CA LYS A 162 -1.80 -8.18 20.52
C LYS A 162 -1.98 -9.45 21.36
N ARG A 163 -1.41 -10.58 20.94
CA ARG A 163 -1.42 -11.84 21.72
C ARG A 163 -0.90 -11.64 23.15
N LYS A 164 0.21 -10.92 23.31
CA LYS A 164 0.80 -10.63 24.63
C LYS A 164 -0.10 -9.74 25.50
N SER A 165 -0.90 -8.85 24.91
CA SER A 165 -1.84 -7.98 25.63
C SER A 165 -3.11 -8.69 26.10
N GLU A 166 -3.53 -9.76 25.40
CA GLU A 166 -4.68 -10.58 25.77
C GLU A 166 -4.28 -11.66 26.80
N GLU A 167 -3.09 -12.25 26.66
CA GLU A 167 -2.51 -13.21 27.63
C GLU A 167 -2.20 -12.57 29.00
N SER A 168 -1.86 -11.28 29.04
CA SER A 168 -1.64 -10.54 30.29
C SER A 168 -2.95 -10.19 31.00
N LYS A 169 -4.00 -9.80 30.26
CA LYS A 169 -5.34 -9.55 30.83
C LYS A 169 -6.02 -10.82 31.37
N GLY A 170 -5.72 -11.99 30.80
CA GLY A 170 -6.23 -13.27 31.30
C GLY A 170 -5.58 -13.76 32.61
N ARG A 171 -4.42 -13.21 33.00
CA ARG A 171 -3.71 -13.58 34.24
C ARG A 171 -4.06 -12.70 35.44
N GLU A 172 -4.68 -11.53 35.22
CA GLU A 172 -5.15 -10.63 36.29
C GLU A 172 -6.61 -10.93 36.70
N ALA A 173 -7.28 -11.86 36.03
CA ALA A 173 -8.68 -12.25 36.28
C ALA A 173 -8.82 -13.60 37.02
N VAL A 174 -7.76 -14.09 37.66
CA VAL A 174 -7.76 -15.34 38.46
C VAL A 174 -7.38 -15.04 39.91
#